data_AF-A0A2N0R2V7-F1
#
_entry.id   AF-A0A2N0R2V7-F1
#
_cell.length_a   1.000
_cell.length_b   1.000
_cell.length_c   1.000
_cell.angle_alpha   90.00
_cell.angle_beta   90.00
_cell.angle_gamma   90.00
#
_symmetry.space_group_name_H-M   'P 1'
#
loop_
_entity.id
_entity.type
_entity.pdbx_description
1 polymer ?
#
loop_
_entity_poly.entity_id
_entity_poly.type
_entity_poly.pdbx_seq_one_letter_code
_entity_poly.pdbx_strand_id
1 'polypeptide(L)'
;KFYSDKDLEFHGVKYGRLLTKDGHTISSEWIKQNKLHSRNNYSIQARRTIDKYAHRPNVPPEFIYTNIYAKVIYFLIHNYNGKIKMLAYIQCVSKIITDKYNCKYFTKFCSFEFIDIRCIDHCIGFMKINSKYYILDRENEVDDSTIENL
;
A
#
# COMPACT_ATOMS: atom_id res chain seq x y z
N LYS A 1 -0.48 -9.02 -25.90
CA LYS A 1 0.86 -8.41 -26.13
C LYS A 1 1.32 -7.88 -24.78
N PHE A 2 2.36 -8.45 -24.18
CA PHE A 2 2.87 -7.98 -22.89
C PHE A 2 3.75 -6.75 -23.14
N TYR A 3 3.52 -5.68 -22.37
CA TYR A 3 4.31 -4.45 -22.46
C TYR A 3 5.64 -4.64 -21.70
N SER A 4 6.73 -4.21 -22.32
CA SER A 4 8.06 -4.15 -21.71
C SER A 4 8.24 -2.85 -20.92
N ASP A 5 9.24 -2.78 -20.04
CA ASP A 5 9.58 -1.54 -19.31
C ASP A 5 9.87 -0.36 -20.24
N LYS A 6 10.34 -0.62 -21.47
CA LYS A 6 10.56 0.41 -22.51
C LYS A 6 9.27 0.94 -23.11
N ASP A 7 8.19 0.15 -23.12
CA ASP A 7 6.88 0.60 -23.61
C ASP A 7 6.19 1.51 -22.58
N LEU A 8 6.55 1.42 -21.30
CA LEU A 8 6.06 2.32 -20.25
C LEU A 8 6.54 3.75 -20.48
N GLU A 9 7.76 3.95 -21.01
CA GLU A 9 8.29 5.28 -21.34
C GLU A 9 7.46 6.00 -22.43
N PHE A 10 6.73 5.26 -23.27
CA PHE A 10 5.88 5.84 -24.32
C PHE A 10 4.40 6.02 -23.92
N HIS A 11 3.94 5.41 -22.82
CA HIS A 11 2.50 5.34 -22.49
C HIS A 11 2.14 5.66 -21.02
N GLY A 12 3.12 6.01 -20.18
CA GLY A 12 2.85 6.39 -18.79
C GLY A 12 3.94 7.23 -18.14
N VAL A 13 3.54 8.04 -17.16
CA VAL A 13 4.44 8.90 -16.38
C VAL A 13 4.48 8.40 -14.95
N LYS A 14 5.68 8.16 -14.43
CA LYS A 14 5.88 7.73 -13.05
C LYS A 14 6.05 8.96 -12.13
N TYR A 15 5.50 8.88 -10.93
CA TYR A 15 5.56 9.92 -9.91
C TYR A 15 6.02 9.33 -8.59
N GLY A 16 6.75 10.12 -7.81
CA GLY A 16 7.21 9.72 -6.48
C GLY A 16 6.30 10.15 -5.33
N ARG A 17 5.28 10.99 -5.60
CA ARG A 17 4.29 11.45 -4.61
C ARG A 17 2.89 11.44 -5.20
N LEU A 18 1.92 11.24 -4.33
CA LEU A 18 0.50 11.40 -4.58
C LEU A 18 -0.05 12.44 -3.59
N LEU A 19 -0.70 13.47 -4.11
CA LEU A 19 -1.51 14.39 -3.31
C LEU A 19 -2.95 13.87 -3.29
N THR A 20 -3.46 13.53 -2.12
CA THR A 20 -4.86 13.12 -1.96
C THR A 20 -5.79 14.33 -2.08
N LYS A 21 -7.09 14.08 -2.28
CA LYS A 21 -8.10 15.15 -2.35
C LYS A 21 -8.17 15.96 -1.06
N ASP A 22 -7.83 15.35 0.07
CA ASP A 22 -7.87 15.96 1.40
C ASP A 22 -6.57 16.72 1.74
N GLY A 23 -5.65 16.86 0.78
CA GLY A 23 -4.39 17.59 0.95
C GLY A 23 -3.26 16.77 1.58
N HIS A 24 -3.49 15.49 1.91
CA HIS A 24 -2.44 14.61 2.41
C HIS A 24 -1.49 14.18 1.31
N THR A 25 -0.20 14.08 1.63
CA THR A 25 0.82 13.61 0.68
C THR A 25 1.26 12.19 1.03
N ILE A 26 1.05 11.26 0.10
CA ILE A 26 1.59 9.90 0.17
C ILE A 26 2.86 9.87 -0.68
N SER A 27 3.98 9.51 -0.06
CA SER A 27 5.26 9.40 -0.76
C SER A 27 5.49 7.97 -1.26
N SER A 28 6.49 7.80 -2.10
CA SER A 28 6.95 6.49 -2.55
C SER A 28 8.42 6.24 -2.20
N GLU A 29 8.83 4.98 -2.17
CA GLU A 29 10.21 4.56 -1.90
C GLU A 29 11.20 5.14 -2.93
N TRP A 30 10.75 5.41 -4.15
CA TRP A 30 11.57 6.07 -5.17
C TRP A 30 12.15 7.41 -4.69
N ILE A 31 11.39 8.21 -3.92
CA ILE A 31 11.88 9.49 -3.37
C ILE A 31 12.81 9.28 -2.18
N LYS A 32 12.70 8.16 -1.46
CA LYS A 32 13.58 7.82 -0.35
C LYS A 32 15.05 7.71 -0.78
N GLN A 33 15.33 7.52 -2.07
CA GLN A 33 16.69 7.58 -2.62
C GLN A 33 17.39 8.93 -2.32
N ASN A 34 16.63 10.00 -2.06
CA ASN A 34 17.14 11.31 -1.65
C ASN A 34 17.16 11.51 -0.12
N LYS A 35 17.93 10.68 0.63
CA LYS A 35 18.45 10.78 2.04
C LYS A 35 17.62 11.45 3.18
N LEU A 36 16.41 11.96 2.97
CA LEU A 36 15.55 12.61 3.95
C LEU A 36 14.55 11.59 4.50
N HIS A 37 15.01 10.79 5.46
CA HIS A 37 14.32 9.61 5.98
C HIS A 37 13.12 9.90 6.91
N SER A 38 13.04 11.09 7.49
CA SER A 38 12.16 11.35 8.64
C SER A 38 10.75 11.85 8.33
N ARG A 39 10.41 12.11 7.05
CA ARG A 39 9.15 12.80 6.68
C ARG A 39 8.30 12.13 5.60
N ASN A 40 8.75 11.00 5.05
CA ASN A 40 8.06 10.39 3.91
C ASN A 40 7.36 9.09 4.36
N ASN A 41 6.04 9.16 4.56
CA ASN A 41 5.21 7.96 4.68
C ASN A 41 5.01 7.36 3.29
N TYR A 42 5.59 6.19 3.04
CA TYR A 42 5.43 5.42 1.82
C TYR A 42 4.88 4.01 2.07
N SER A 43 4.53 3.70 3.31
CA SER A 43 3.78 2.50 3.63
C SER A 43 2.30 2.85 3.73
N ILE A 44 1.44 1.96 3.22
CA ILE A 44 0.01 2.18 3.13
C ILE A 44 -0.76 0.95 3.57
N GLN A 45 -1.95 1.20 4.11
CA GLN A 45 -3.04 0.24 4.11
C GLN A 45 -3.90 0.51 2.86
N ALA A 46 -4.30 -0.55 2.15
CA ALA A 46 -5.27 -0.45 1.07
C ALA A 46 -6.41 -1.45 1.26
N ARG A 47 -7.62 -1.02 0.91
CA ARG A 47 -8.82 -1.85 0.88
C ARG A 47 -8.99 -2.40 -0.53
N ARG A 48 -8.88 -3.71 -0.65
CA ARG A 48 -9.00 -4.44 -1.91
C ARG A 48 -10.26 -5.29 -1.88
N THR A 49 -11.08 -5.16 -2.91
CA THR A 49 -12.16 -6.12 -3.19
C THR A 49 -11.56 -7.32 -3.90
N ILE A 50 -11.76 -8.52 -3.37
CA ILE A 50 -11.36 -9.78 -3.99
C ILE A 50 -12.58 -10.66 -4.19
N ASP A 51 -12.57 -11.45 -5.25
CA ASP A 51 -13.49 -12.56 -5.38
C ASP A 51 -12.97 -13.75 -4.55
N LYS A 52 -13.72 -14.11 -3.52
CA LYS A 52 -13.46 -15.24 -2.63
C LYS A 52 -13.34 -16.56 -3.40
N TYR A 53 -14.05 -16.68 -4.53
CA TYR A 53 -14.05 -17.86 -5.38
C TYR A 53 -13.23 -17.68 -6.67
N ALA A 54 -12.32 -16.71 -6.75
CA ALA A 54 -11.48 -16.53 -7.93
C ALA A 54 -10.67 -17.78 -8.34
N HIS A 55 -10.43 -18.69 -7.39
CA HIS A 55 -9.76 -19.98 -7.63
C HIS A 55 -10.70 -21.09 -8.15
N ARG A 56 -12.03 -20.84 -8.22
CA ARG A 56 -13.08 -21.79 -8.63
C ARG A 56 -13.88 -21.20 -9.80
N PRO A 57 -13.52 -21.54 -11.05
CA PRO A 57 -14.12 -20.91 -12.25
C PRO A 57 -15.63 -21.16 -12.42
N ASN A 58 -16.17 -22.22 -11.79
CA ASN A 58 -17.58 -22.62 -11.94
C ASN A 58 -18.50 -22.12 -10.81
N VAL A 59 -17.98 -21.31 -9.89
CA VAL A 59 -18.75 -20.74 -8.78
C VAL A 59 -19.02 -19.27 -9.09
N PRO A 60 -20.26 -18.77 -8.92
CA PRO A 60 -20.52 -17.34 -9.05
C PRO A 60 -19.61 -16.52 -8.13
N PRO A 61 -19.09 -15.37 -8.60
CA PRO A 61 -18.17 -14.57 -7.81
C PRO A 61 -18.83 -14.05 -6.53
N GLU A 62 -18.11 -14.13 -5.42
CA GLU A 62 -18.52 -13.53 -4.14
C GLU A 62 -17.45 -12.53 -3.71
N PHE A 63 -17.78 -11.25 -3.82
CA PHE A 63 -16.83 -10.17 -3.55
C PHE A 63 -16.74 -9.85 -2.06
N ILE A 64 -15.54 -9.92 -1.51
CA ILE A 64 -15.24 -9.56 -0.12
C ILE A 64 -14.16 -8.47 -0.07
N TYR A 65 -14.19 -7.67 0.99
CA TYR A 65 -13.14 -6.68 1.26
C TYR A 65 -12.02 -7.31 2.09
N THR A 66 -10.78 -7.01 1.72
CA THR A 66 -9.60 -7.37 2.49
C THR A 66 -8.65 -6.18 2.58
N ASN A 67 -7.96 -6.08 3.72
CA ASN A 67 -6.90 -5.09 3.91
C ASN A 67 -5.58 -5.68 3.47
N ILE A 68 -4.89 -4.97 2.58
CA ILE A 68 -3.51 -5.24 2.22
C ILE A 68 -2.62 -4.16 2.82
N TYR A 69 -1.40 -4.55 3.19
CA TYR A 69 -0.39 -3.67 3.75
C TYR A 69 0.82 -3.71 2.82
N ALA A 70 1.34 -2.56 2.43
CA ALA A 70 2.37 -2.51 1.41
C ALA A 70 3.23 -1.26 1.52
N LYS A 71 4.40 -1.29 0.87
CA LYS A 71 5.16 -0.10 0.51
C LYS A 71 4.79 0.34 -0.89
N VAL A 72 4.62 1.64 -1.09
CA VAL A 72 4.53 2.25 -2.42
C VAL A 72 5.93 2.43 -2.98
N ILE A 73 6.19 1.86 -4.14
CA ILE A 73 7.46 2.01 -4.85
C ILE A 73 7.43 3.27 -5.71
N TYR A 74 6.40 3.42 -6.55
CA TYR A 74 6.09 4.64 -7.32
C TYR A 74 4.60 4.66 -7.70
N PHE A 75 4.12 5.84 -8.07
CA PHE A 75 2.81 6.02 -8.71
C PHE A 75 2.98 6.07 -10.23
N LEU A 76 1.99 5.62 -10.98
CA LEU A 76 1.98 5.57 -12.43
C LEU A 76 0.67 6.18 -12.95
N ILE A 77 0.78 7.17 -13.82
CA ILE A 77 -0.34 7.61 -14.65
C ILE A 77 -0.22 6.94 -16.00
N HIS A 78 -1.28 6.27 -16.45
CA HIS A 78 -1.34 5.56 -17.71
C HIS A 78 -2.66 5.87 -18.42
N ASN A 79 -2.60 6.12 -19.73
CA ASN A 79 -3.79 6.24 -20.57
C ASN A 79 -4.16 4.87 -21.16
N TYR A 80 -5.28 4.31 -20.72
CA TYR A 80 -5.83 3.06 -21.24
C TYR A 80 -7.18 3.31 -21.90
N ASN A 81 -7.31 3.02 -23.19
CA ASN A 81 -8.56 3.18 -23.96
C ASN A 81 -9.17 4.60 -23.82
N GLY A 82 -8.34 5.64 -23.87
CA GLY A 82 -8.77 7.04 -23.75
C GLY A 82 -9.12 7.47 -22.32
N LYS A 83 -8.92 6.60 -21.31
CA LYS A 83 -9.14 6.90 -19.90
C LYS A 83 -7.82 6.98 -19.17
N ILE A 84 -7.57 8.12 -18.54
CA ILE A 84 -6.44 8.30 -17.63
C ILE A 84 -6.73 7.49 -16.36
N LYS A 85 -5.80 6.60 -16.01
CA LYS A 85 -5.79 5.82 -14.78
C LYS A 85 -4.54 6.14 -13.99
N MET A 86 -4.69 6.20 -12.68
CA MET A 86 -3.57 6.33 -11.76
C MET A 86 -3.47 5.07 -10.91
N LEU A 87 -2.30 4.47 -10.92
CA LEU A 87 -1.99 3.24 -10.21
C LEU A 87 -0.83 3.49 -9.23
N ALA A 88 -0.78 2.70 -8.16
CA ALA A 88 0.40 2.58 -7.32
C ALA A 88 1.06 1.24 -7.58
N TYR A 89 2.36 1.27 -7.88
CA TYR A 89 3.18 0.07 -7.86
C TYR A 89 3.64 -0.17 -6.43
N ILE A 90 3.22 -1.29 -5.85
CA ILE A 90 3.40 -1.57 -4.42
C ILE A 90 4.18 -2.86 -4.21
N GLN A 91 4.91 -2.94 -3.11
CA GLN A 91 5.48 -4.17 -2.57
C GLN A 91 4.67 -4.61 -1.36
N CYS A 92 3.92 -5.70 -1.51
CA CYS A 92 3.07 -6.26 -0.47
C CYS A 92 3.91 -6.94 0.62
N VAL A 93 3.35 -7.02 1.81
CA VAL A 93 3.96 -7.74 2.94
C VAL A 93 3.43 -9.16 3.05
N SER A 94 4.12 -10.01 3.80
CA SER A 94 3.62 -11.34 4.16
C SER A 94 2.33 -11.27 4.98
N LYS A 95 1.69 -12.42 5.22
CA LYS A 95 0.54 -12.52 6.12
C LYS A 95 0.77 -11.72 7.43
N ILE A 96 -0.23 -10.93 7.80
CA ILE A 96 -0.25 -10.19 9.06
C ILE A 96 -0.54 -11.15 10.21
N ILE A 97 0.22 -11.00 11.28
CA ILE A 97 0.11 -11.75 12.52
C ILE A 97 -0.18 -10.76 13.64
N THR A 98 -1.08 -11.12 14.53
CA THR A 98 -1.37 -10.36 15.75
C THR A 98 -0.65 -11.04 16.92
N ASP A 99 0.10 -10.29 17.71
CA ASP A 99 0.71 -10.83 18.93
C ASP A 99 -0.24 -10.78 20.14
N LYS A 100 0.25 -11.22 21.30
CA LYS A 100 -0.51 -11.24 22.56
C LYS A 100 -0.93 -9.85 23.06
N TYR A 101 -0.37 -8.78 22.52
CA TYR A 101 -0.68 -7.39 22.87
C TYR A 101 -1.58 -6.73 21.81
N ASN A 102 -2.17 -7.51 20.91
CA ASN A 102 -2.95 -7.05 19.76
C ASN A 102 -2.16 -6.21 18.74
N CYS A 103 -0.82 -6.22 18.80
CA CYS A 103 0.00 -5.54 17.82
C CYS A 103 0.09 -6.35 16.52
N LYS A 104 -0.18 -5.72 15.38
CA LYS A 104 -0.08 -6.32 14.05
C LYS A 104 1.36 -6.25 13.55
N TYR A 105 1.88 -7.35 13.02
CA TYR A 105 3.21 -7.40 12.43
C TYR A 105 3.30 -8.38 11.25
N PHE A 106 4.37 -8.25 10.46
CA PHE A 106 4.76 -9.18 9.40
C PHE A 106 6.26 -9.49 9.45
N THR A 107 6.73 -10.48 8.71
CA THR A 107 8.15 -10.93 8.79
C THR A 107 8.94 -10.65 7.53
N LYS A 108 8.29 -10.52 6.36
CA LYS A 108 8.98 -10.25 5.09
C LYS A 108 8.14 -9.42 4.12
N PHE A 109 8.82 -8.71 3.24
CA PHE A 109 8.24 -8.17 2.02
C PHE A 109 8.16 -9.28 0.96
N CYS A 110 7.09 -9.28 0.17
CA CYS A 110 6.72 -10.35 -0.74
C CYS A 110 6.62 -9.83 -2.18
N SER A 111 5.47 -10.04 -2.83
CA SER A 111 5.22 -9.74 -4.23
C SER A 111 5.09 -8.25 -4.49
N PHE A 112 5.35 -7.88 -5.74
CA PHE A 112 5.01 -6.57 -6.26
C PHE A 112 3.73 -6.65 -7.08
N GLU A 113 2.84 -5.68 -6.95
CA GLU A 113 1.62 -5.58 -7.75
C GLU A 113 1.24 -4.12 -8.03
N PHE A 114 0.39 -3.92 -9.03
CA PHE A 114 -0.25 -2.62 -9.26
C PHE A 114 -1.63 -2.62 -8.62
N ILE A 115 -1.96 -1.55 -7.91
CA ILE A 115 -3.30 -1.28 -7.40
C ILE A 115 -3.80 0.07 -7.93
N ASP A 116 -5.12 0.23 -8.04
CA ASP A 116 -5.71 1.54 -8.25
C ASP A 116 -5.48 2.40 -7.01
N ILE A 117 -5.09 3.67 -7.18
CA ILE A 117 -4.83 4.56 -6.04
C ILE A 117 -6.06 4.75 -5.14
N ARG A 118 -7.28 4.54 -5.67
CA ARG A 118 -8.53 4.63 -4.90
C ARG A 118 -8.68 3.52 -3.88
N CYS A 119 -7.91 2.44 -4.01
CA CYS A 119 -7.86 1.38 -3.01
C CYS A 119 -7.01 1.79 -1.80
N ILE A 120 -6.16 2.80 -1.90
CA ILE A 120 -5.35 3.28 -0.78
C ILE A 120 -6.28 3.95 0.24
N ASP A 121 -6.26 3.43 1.46
CA ASP A 121 -7.06 3.93 2.58
C ASP A 121 -6.31 5.09 3.23
N HIS A 122 -5.15 4.81 3.81
CA HIS A 122 -4.31 5.81 4.48
C HIS A 122 -2.85 5.34 4.61
N CYS A 123 -2.00 6.25 5.09
CA CYS A 123 -0.60 5.98 5.38
C CYS A 123 -0.43 5.28 6.72
N ILE A 124 0.45 4.29 6.75
CA ILE A 124 0.86 3.57 7.97
C ILE A 124 2.38 3.63 8.12
N GLY A 125 2.88 3.25 9.29
CA GLY A 125 4.31 3.08 9.57
C GLY A 125 4.70 1.60 9.67
N PHE A 126 5.92 1.28 9.26
CA PHE A 126 6.54 -0.02 9.55
C PHE A 126 7.75 0.17 10.45
N MET A 127 7.73 -0.44 11.63
CA MET A 127 8.83 -0.42 12.59
C MET A 127 9.46 -1.80 12.69
N LYS A 128 10.76 -1.89 12.38
CA LYS A 128 11.49 -3.16 12.46
C LYS A 128 12.01 -3.39 13.88
N ILE A 129 11.62 -4.51 14.50
CA ILE A 129 12.17 -5.01 15.77
C ILE A 129 12.59 -6.45 15.55
N ASN A 130 13.90 -6.72 15.63
CA ASN A 130 14.49 -8.02 15.29
C ASN A 130 14.08 -8.49 13.88
N SER A 131 13.46 -9.66 13.77
CA SER A 131 12.97 -10.26 12.53
C SER A 131 11.52 -9.89 12.19
N LYS A 132 10.89 -8.99 12.95
CA LYS A 132 9.50 -8.57 12.79
C LYS A 132 9.41 -7.11 12.33
N TYR A 133 8.41 -6.81 11.53
CA TYR A 133 8.00 -5.46 11.16
C TYR A 133 6.61 -5.20 11.73
N TYR A 134 6.54 -4.38 12.76
CA TYR A 134 5.31 -3.94 13.39
C TYR A 134 4.65 -2.84 12.55
N ILE A 135 3.33 -2.89 12.47
CA ILE A 135 2.50 -1.91 11.77
C ILE A 135 2.06 -0.86 12.78
N LEU A 136 2.41 0.40 12.51
CA LEU A 136 1.96 1.57 13.25
C LEU A 136 0.86 2.24 12.44
N ASP A 137 -0.32 2.40 13.01
CA ASP A 137 -1.50 2.87 12.30
C ASP A 137 -2.10 4.03 13.09
N ARG A 138 -1.53 5.21 12.89
CA ARG A 138 -1.85 6.43 13.66
C ARG A 138 -3.30 6.90 13.48
N GLU A 139 -3.94 6.52 12.38
CA GLU A 139 -5.33 6.91 12.12
C GLU A 139 -6.33 5.99 12.83
N ASN A 140 -5.89 4.79 13.25
CA ASN A 140 -6.70 3.82 13.99
C ASN A 140 -6.12 3.50 15.39
N GLU A 141 -5.11 4.26 15.84
CA GLU A 141 -4.55 4.18 17.19
C GLU A 141 -5.48 4.87 18.20
N VAL A 142 -5.55 4.30 19.41
CA VAL A 142 -6.24 4.95 20.54
C VAL A 142 -5.42 6.18 20.92
N ASP A 143 -6.10 7.29 21.19
CA ASP A 143 -5.45 8.52 21.60
C ASP A 143 -4.66 8.31 22.90
N ASP A 144 -3.33 8.32 22.83
CA ASP A 144 -2.45 8.14 23.99
C ASP A 144 -2.66 9.24 25.04
N SER A 145 -3.28 10.38 24.69
CA SER A 145 -3.68 11.40 25.67
C SER A 145 -4.84 10.96 26.58
N THR A 146 -5.52 9.86 26.24
CA THR A 146 -6.55 9.22 27.08
C THR A 146 -6.00 8.12 27.98
N ILE A 147 -4.70 7.81 27.88
CA ILE A 147 -4.03 6.89 28.80
C ILE A 147 -3.63 7.68 30.04
N GLU A 148 -4.58 7.86 30.97
CA GLU A 148 -4.25 8.31 32.32
C GLU A 148 -3.34 7.28 32.99
N ASN A 149 -2.09 7.69 33.23
CA ASN A 149 -1.10 7.15 34.18
C ASN A 149 -1.16 5.64 34.47
N LEU A 150 -0.26 4.88 33.82
CA LEU A 150 0.25 3.61 34.37
C LEU A 150 1.32 3.86 35.43
#